data_AF-A0A1F9SMB3-F1
#
_entry.id   AF-A0A1F9SMB3-F1
#
_cell.length_a   1.000
_cell.length_b   1.000
_cell.length_c   1.000
_cell.angle_alpha   90.00
_cell.angle_beta   90.00
_cell.angle_gamma   90.00
#
_symmetry.space_group_name_H-M   'P 1'
#
loop_
_entity.id
_entity.type
_entity.pdbx_description
1 polymer ?
#
loop_
_entity_poly.entity_id
_entity_poly.type
_entity_poly.pdbx_seq_one_letter_code
_entity_poly.pdbx_strand_id
1 'polypeptide(L)'
;MTEPTQAKAPAQFQRKTILIKKHLQYRYMALIFTSVLLAFIVVGLDMLWTVSKVVNEHPMMQPLLEEFSAMMPLFGIKIVMYMVMVLIVSAVVSHRMAGPVFKFEKSCATVAEGDLAHRVYLRKGDQLMELQDQFNNMAGAVNEVVLAYDKFRVEAAAAGMQEKSDALQKKVAEIMPKFKV
;
A
#
# COMPACT_ATOMS: atom_id res chain seq x y z
N MET A 1 -41.69 30.37 29.36
CA MET A 1 -41.13 29.02 29.25
C MET A 1 -40.91 28.75 27.77
N THR A 2 -39.66 28.84 27.30
CA THR A 2 -39.29 28.53 25.91
C THR A 2 -38.06 27.63 25.97
N GLU A 3 -38.27 26.34 25.74
CA GLU A 3 -37.19 25.35 25.61
C GLU A 3 -36.38 25.61 24.33
N PRO A 4 -35.04 25.45 24.35
CA PRO A 4 -34.24 25.58 23.15
C PRO A 4 -34.22 24.25 22.37
N THR A 5 -34.69 24.29 21.13
CA THR A 5 -34.64 23.21 20.14
C THR A 5 -33.19 22.79 19.88
N GLN A 6 -32.82 21.57 20.27
CA GLN A 6 -31.52 20.97 19.95
C GLN A 6 -31.43 20.62 18.46
N ALA A 7 -30.55 21.29 17.73
CA ALA A 7 -30.22 20.95 16.35
C ALA A 7 -29.35 19.68 16.30
N LYS A 8 -29.85 18.60 15.67
CA LYS A 8 -29.08 17.38 15.39
C LYS A 8 -27.93 17.68 14.42
N ALA A 9 -26.72 17.27 14.80
CA ALA A 9 -25.52 17.36 13.96
C ALA A 9 -25.70 16.57 12.65
N PRO A 10 -25.21 17.08 11.50
CA PRO A 10 -25.38 16.41 10.21
C PRO A 10 -24.58 15.09 10.16
N ALA A 11 -25.23 14.03 9.67
CA ALA A 11 -24.62 12.71 9.53
C ALA A 11 -23.38 12.77 8.64
N GLN A 12 -22.22 12.40 9.21
CA GLN A 12 -20.93 12.42 8.54
C GLN A 12 -20.85 11.25 7.55
N PHE A 13 -21.10 11.52 6.27
CA PHE A 13 -20.95 10.53 5.20
C PHE A 13 -19.47 10.13 5.06
N GLN A 14 -19.08 9.01 5.67
CA GLN A 14 -17.78 8.41 5.43
C GLN A 14 -17.74 7.88 3.99
N ARG A 15 -16.94 8.49 3.12
CA ARG A 15 -16.75 8.04 1.73
C ARG A 15 -16.15 6.63 1.75
N LYS A 16 -16.98 5.60 1.51
CA LYS A 16 -16.59 4.19 1.43
C LYS A 16 -16.05 3.85 0.04
N THR A 17 -14.90 4.40 -0.34
CA THR A 17 -14.13 3.90 -1.49
C THR A 17 -13.08 2.91 -1.00
N ILE A 18 -13.48 1.63 -0.88
CA ILE A 18 -12.64 0.54 -0.37
C ILE A 18 -11.60 0.05 -1.42
N LEU A 19 -11.76 0.46 -2.69
CA LEU A 19 -10.91 0.00 -3.79
C LEU A 19 -10.17 1.18 -4.43
N ILE A 20 -9.08 1.59 -3.79
CA ILE A 20 -8.13 2.55 -4.36
C ILE A 20 -7.01 1.71 -4.99
N LYS A 21 -6.86 1.75 -6.33
CA LYS A 21 -5.89 0.97 -7.13
C LYS A 21 -6.00 -0.55 -7.03
N LYS A 22 -7.12 -1.09 -7.54
CA LYS A 22 -7.42 -2.54 -7.66
C LYS A 22 -6.26 -3.39 -8.20
N HIS A 23 -5.53 -2.84 -9.17
CA HIS A 23 -4.48 -3.58 -9.87
C HIS A 23 -3.31 -4.00 -8.98
N LEU A 24 -2.80 -3.11 -8.12
CA LEU A 24 -1.73 -3.46 -7.17
C LEU A 24 -2.26 -4.46 -6.13
N GLN A 25 -3.49 -4.23 -5.67
CA GLN A 25 -4.10 -5.05 -4.63
C GLN A 25 -4.26 -6.51 -5.09
N TYR A 26 -4.82 -6.73 -6.29
CA TYR A 26 -5.01 -8.05 -6.88
C TYR A 26 -3.70 -8.76 -7.19
N ARG A 27 -2.65 -8.03 -7.62
CA ARG A 27 -1.33 -8.64 -7.84
C ARG A 27 -0.77 -9.29 -6.57
N TYR A 28 -0.80 -8.58 -5.44
CA TYR A 28 -0.31 -9.14 -4.17
C TYR A 28 -1.20 -10.27 -3.64
N MET A 29 -2.53 -10.12 -3.73
CA MET A 29 -3.45 -11.18 -3.33
C MET A 29 -3.24 -12.45 -4.15
N ALA A 30 -3.11 -12.31 -5.48
CA ALA A 30 -2.86 -13.43 -6.38
C ALA A 30 -1.49 -14.08 -6.13
N LEU A 31 -0.46 -13.28 -5.82
CA LEU A 31 0.86 -13.80 -5.47
C LEU A 31 0.81 -14.64 -4.20
N ILE A 32 0.21 -14.14 -3.11
CA ILE A 32 0.09 -14.87 -1.84
C ILE A 32 -0.80 -16.10 -2.00
N PHE A 33 -1.94 -15.97 -2.68
CA PHE A 33 -2.85 -17.08 -2.88
C PHE A 33 -2.21 -18.20 -3.71
N THR A 34 -1.56 -17.85 -4.83
CA THR A 34 -0.90 -18.82 -5.70
C THR A 34 0.29 -19.48 -5.01
N SER A 35 1.08 -18.75 -4.22
CA SER A 35 2.21 -19.34 -3.49
C SER A 35 1.76 -20.36 -2.45
N VAL A 36 0.70 -20.05 -1.70
CA VAL A 36 0.12 -20.97 -0.71
C VAL A 36 -0.55 -22.16 -1.39
N LEU A 37 -1.29 -21.93 -2.49
CA LEU A 37 -1.91 -23.00 -3.27
C LEU A 37 -0.84 -23.98 -3.81
N LEU A 38 0.25 -23.45 -4.35
CA LEU A 38 1.34 -24.26 -4.87
C LEU A 38 2.02 -25.08 -3.76
N ALA A 39 2.19 -24.51 -2.56
CA ALA A 39 2.69 -25.25 -1.41
C ALA A 39 1.77 -26.43 -1.04
N PHE A 40 0.45 -26.23 -1.02
CA PHE A 40 -0.50 -27.33 -0.79
C PHE A 40 -0.46 -28.39 -1.88
N ILE A 41 -0.27 -28.00 -3.15
CA ILE A 41 -0.14 -28.95 -4.25
C ILE A 41 1.13 -29.79 -4.06
N VAL A 42 2.27 -29.15 -3.79
CA VAL A 42 3.54 -29.86 -3.57
C VAL A 42 3.43 -30.84 -2.39
N VAL A 43 2.99 -30.36 -1.23
CA VAL A 43 2.85 -31.20 -0.03
C VAL A 43 1.79 -32.29 -0.24
N GLY A 44 0.69 -31.98 -0.91
CA GLY A 44 -0.37 -32.94 -1.21
C GLY A 44 0.10 -34.06 -2.14
N LEU A 45 0.83 -33.72 -3.20
CA LEU A 45 1.41 -34.70 -4.12
C LEU A 45 2.47 -35.56 -3.43
N ASP A 46 3.36 -34.95 -2.64
CA ASP A 46 4.38 -35.65 -1.86
C ASP A 46 3.75 -36.62 -0.83
N MET A 47 2.70 -36.18 -0.14
CA MET A 47 1.92 -37.01 0.79
C MET A 47 1.30 -38.21 0.08
N LEU A 48 0.63 -37.99 -1.07
CA LEU A 48 0.01 -39.07 -1.84
C LEU A 48 1.04 -40.07 -2.37
N TRP A 49 2.17 -39.57 -2.87
CA TRP A 49 3.27 -40.41 -3.33
C TRP A 49 3.87 -41.23 -2.19
N THR A 50 4.13 -40.61 -1.04
CA THR A 50 4.69 -41.26 0.15
C THR A 50 3.77 -42.33 0.70
N VAL A 51 2.47 -42.03 0.87
CA VAL A 51 1.49 -43.01 1.37
C VAL A 51 1.36 -44.19 0.42
N SER A 52 1.28 -43.92 -0.90
CA SER A 52 1.24 -44.98 -1.92
C SER A 52 2.49 -45.86 -1.87
N LYS A 53 3.68 -45.26 -1.80
CA LYS A 53 4.94 -45.99 -1.73
C LYS A 53 5.02 -46.89 -0.48
N VAL A 54 4.74 -46.34 0.70
CA VAL A 54 4.81 -47.08 1.97
C VAL A 54 3.86 -48.27 1.98
N VAL A 55 2.63 -48.10 1.48
CA VAL A 55 1.65 -49.19 1.48
C VAL A 55 1.99 -50.26 0.45
N ASN A 56 2.55 -49.88 -0.71
CA ASN A 56 3.04 -50.85 -1.69
C ASN A 56 4.23 -51.67 -1.17
N GLU A 57 5.12 -51.06 -0.40
CA GLU A 57 6.27 -51.74 0.22
C GLU A 57 5.88 -52.59 1.44
N HIS A 58 4.80 -52.23 2.13
CA HIS A 58 4.29 -52.93 3.32
C HIS A 58 2.81 -53.30 3.16
N PRO A 59 2.49 -54.45 2.53
CA PRO A 59 1.09 -54.86 2.26
C PRO A 59 0.20 -54.97 3.50
N MET A 60 0.79 -55.20 4.68
CA MET A 60 0.07 -55.20 5.97
C MET A 60 -0.54 -53.82 6.31
N MET A 61 -0.09 -52.75 5.65
CA MET A 61 -0.59 -51.38 5.82
C MET A 61 -1.70 -51.03 4.82
N GLN A 62 -2.20 -51.97 4.02
CA GLN A 62 -3.34 -51.71 3.11
C GLN A 62 -4.57 -51.11 3.80
N PRO A 63 -4.99 -51.55 5.01
CA PRO A 63 -6.12 -50.94 5.72
C PRO A 63 -5.91 -49.44 6.02
N LEU A 64 -4.66 -48.99 6.11
CA LEU A 64 -4.32 -47.59 6.32
C LEU A 64 -4.78 -46.71 5.13
N LEU A 65 -4.76 -47.23 3.89
CA LEU A 65 -5.26 -46.49 2.72
C LEU A 65 -6.76 -46.21 2.82
N GLU A 66 -7.53 -47.20 3.29
CA GLU A 66 -8.98 -47.06 3.45
C GLU A 66 -9.29 -45.97 4.49
N GLU A 67 -8.60 -45.99 5.63
CA GLU A 67 -8.69 -44.96 6.66
C GLU A 67 -8.29 -43.57 6.11
N PHE A 68 -7.16 -43.45 5.40
CA PHE A 68 -6.75 -42.19 4.77
C PHE A 68 -7.78 -41.67 3.77
N SER A 69 -8.36 -42.57 2.97
CA SER A 69 -9.37 -42.20 1.97
C SER A 69 -10.65 -41.67 2.62
N ALA A 70 -11.06 -42.25 3.76
CA ALA A 70 -12.20 -41.79 4.54
C ALA A 70 -11.95 -40.41 5.19
N MET A 71 -10.72 -40.10 5.57
CA MET A 71 -10.33 -38.79 6.12
C MET A 71 -10.15 -37.69 5.06
N MET A 72 -9.87 -38.08 3.82
CA MET A 72 -9.58 -37.19 2.70
C MET A 72 -10.65 -36.10 2.44
N PRO A 73 -11.98 -36.38 2.43
CA PRO A 73 -12.99 -35.33 2.22
C PRO A 73 -12.96 -34.27 3.33
N LEU A 74 -12.84 -34.69 4.59
CA LEU A 74 -12.74 -33.76 5.72
C LEU A 74 -11.46 -32.92 5.63
N PHE A 75 -10.35 -33.51 5.19
CA PHE A 75 -9.10 -32.79 4.94
C PHE A 75 -9.24 -31.76 3.82
N GLY A 76 -9.92 -32.11 2.72
CA GLY A 76 -10.23 -31.18 1.63
C GLY A 76 -11.04 -29.96 2.11
N ILE A 77 -12.06 -30.18 2.95
CA ILE A 77 -12.83 -29.09 3.57
C ILE A 77 -11.92 -28.17 4.41
N LYS A 78 -11.01 -28.75 5.21
CA LYS A 78 -10.04 -27.96 6.01
C LYS A 78 -9.13 -27.10 5.12
N ILE A 79 -8.62 -27.65 4.00
CA ILE A 79 -7.82 -26.88 3.04
C ILE A 79 -8.64 -25.73 2.46
N VAL A 80 -9.88 -25.98 2.02
CA VAL A 80 -10.74 -24.92 1.45
C VAL A 80 -11.00 -23.82 2.49
N MET A 81 -11.33 -24.18 3.74
CA MET A 81 -11.52 -23.20 4.81
C MET A 81 -10.25 -22.37 5.04
N TYR A 82 -9.08 -23.00 5.05
CA TYR A 82 -7.81 -22.30 5.18
C TYR A 82 -7.53 -21.37 3.99
N MET A 83 -7.79 -21.80 2.76
CA MET A 83 -7.63 -20.96 1.56
C MET A 83 -8.54 -19.73 1.58
N VAL A 84 -9.78 -19.88 2.09
CA VAL A 84 -10.69 -18.74 2.31
C VAL A 84 -10.10 -17.77 3.35
N MET A 85 -9.54 -18.29 4.45
CA MET A 85 -8.87 -17.45 5.46
C MET A 85 -7.66 -16.70 4.85
N VAL A 86 -6.85 -17.36 4.03
CA VAL A 86 -5.73 -16.74 3.31
C VAL A 86 -6.20 -15.64 2.36
N LEU A 87 -7.32 -15.84 1.65
CA LEU A 87 -7.91 -14.79 0.81
C LEU A 87 -8.32 -13.57 1.63
N ILE A 88 -8.96 -13.77 2.78
CA ILE A 88 -9.38 -12.68 3.66
C ILE A 88 -8.15 -11.92 4.20
N VAL A 89 -7.15 -12.64 4.73
CA VAL A 89 -5.94 -12.04 5.28
C VAL A 89 -5.18 -11.28 4.19
N SER A 90 -4.98 -11.88 3.01
CA SER A 90 -4.29 -11.23 1.90
C SER A 90 -5.03 -9.97 1.42
N ALA A 91 -6.37 -9.97 1.41
CA ALA A 91 -7.17 -8.79 1.09
C ALA A 91 -6.93 -7.65 2.10
N VAL A 92 -6.92 -7.96 3.39
CA VAL A 92 -6.69 -6.98 4.47
C VAL A 92 -5.28 -6.39 4.39
N VAL A 93 -4.26 -7.24 4.23
CA VAL A 93 -2.86 -6.80 4.11
C VAL A 93 -2.68 -5.93 2.87
N SER A 94 -3.21 -6.37 1.74
CA SER A 94 -3.07 -5.66 0.47
C SER A 94 -3.77 -4.29 0.48
N HIS A 95 -4.92 -4.18 1.16
CA HIS A 95 -5.59 -2.89 1.36
C HIS A 95 -4.75 -1.91 2.20
N ARG A 96 -4.06 -2.39 3.25
CA ARG A 96 -3.19 -1.57 4.09
C ARG A 96 -1.94 -1.05 3.37
N MET A 97 -1.59 -1.58 2.20
CA MET A 97 -0.53 -1.06 1.32
C MET A 97 -1.06 -0.16 0.19
N ALA A 98 -2.12 -0.58 -0.50
CA ALA A 98 -2.58 0.10 -1.71
C ALA A 98 -3.03 1.54 -1.45
N GLY A 99 -3.67 1.79 -0.30
CA GLY A 99 -4.09 3.13 0.12
C GLY A 99 -2.91 4.10 0.30
N PRO A 100 -1.90 3.76 1.13
CA PRO A 100 -0.68 4.54 1.27
C PRO A 100 0.05 4.80 -0.05
N VAL A 101 0.23 3.78 -0.91
CA VAL A 101 0.90 3.95 -2.22
C VAL A 101 0.18 5.00 -3.07
N PHE A 102 -1.15 4.94 -3.16
CA PHE A 102 -1.92 5.94 -3.89
C PHE A 102 -1.76 7.35 -3.29
N LYS A 103 -1.73 7.47 -1.96
CA LYS A 103 -1.50 8.76 -1.29
C LYS A 103 -0.13 9.33 -1.64
N PHE A 104 0.91 8.50 -1.67
CA PHE A 104 2.25 8.94 -2.05
C PHE A 104 2.30 9.43 -3.48
N GLU A 105 1.74 8.70 -4.44
CA GLU A 105 1.72 9.15 -5.84
C GLU A 105 1.04 10.51 -6.01
N LYS A 106 -0.12 10.69 -5.37
CA LYS A 106 -0.81 11.98 -5.40
C LYS A 106 0.03 13.09 -4.75
N SER A 107 0.75 12.76 -3.69
CA SER A 107 1.58 13.72 -2.96
C SER A 107 2.84 14.09 -3.74
N CYS A 108 3.46 13.13 -4.43
CA CYS A 108 4.53 13.41 -5.38
C CYS A 108 4.05 14.35 -6.49
N ALA A 109 2.85 14.13 -7.04
CA ALA A 109 2.27 15.03 -8.03
C ALA A 109 2.04 16.44 -7.46
N THR A 110 1.51 16.56 -6.23
CA THR A 110 1.33 17.85 -5.55
C THR A 110 2.67 18.59 -5.34
N VAL A 111 3.72 17.90 -4.89
CA VAL A 111 5.06 18.48 -4.73
C VAL A 111 5.64 18.90 -6.09
N ALA A 112 5.47 18.08 -7.13
CA ALA A 112 5.91 18.40 -8.49
C ALA A 112 5.16 19.59 -9.10
N GLU A 113 3.92 19.84 -8.66
CA GLU A 113 3.16 21.06 -8.96
C GLU A 113 3.65 22.28 -8.15
N GLY A 114 4.73 22.17 -7.38
CA GLY A 114 5.37 23.29 -6.70
C GLY A 114 4.88 23.53 -5.27
N ASP A 115 3.95 22.72 -4.73
CA ASP A 115 3.60 22.76 -3.31
C ASP A 115 4.60 21.93 -2.50
N LEU A 116 5.75 22.53 -2.20
CA LEU A 116 6.83 21.92 -1.41
C LEU A 116 6.51 21.88 0.10
N ALA A 117 5.47 22.61 0.54
CA ALA A 117 4.98 22.57 1.91
C ALA A 117 4.07 21.36 2.18
N HIS A 118 3.60 20.68 1.12
CA HIS A 118 2.76 19.50 1.23
C HIS A 118 3.39 18.39 2.09
N ARG A 119 2.58 17.76 2.93
CA ARG A 119 2.99 16.65 3.79
C ARG A 119 2.01 15.48 3.67
N VAL A 120 2.56 14.27 3.71
CA VAL A 120 1.79 13.03 3.72
C VAL A 120 1.50 12.62 5.15
N TYR A 121 0.25 12.22 5.41
CA TYR A 121 -0.16 11.57 6.65
C TYR A 121 -0.95 10.30 6.35
N LEU A 122 -0.45 9.17 6.83
CA LEU A 122 -1.03 7.85 6.74
C LEU A 122 -1.85 7.55 8.02
N ARG A 123 -2.75 6.57 7.93
CA ARG A 123 -3.58 6.20 9.08
C ARG A 123 -2.77 5.29 10.00
N LYS A 124 -3.08 5.31 11.30
CA LYS A 124 -2.45 4.39 12.26
C LYS A 124 -2.72 2.94 11.84
N GLY A 125 -1.66 2.16 11.70
CA GLY A 125 -1.72 0.75 11.28
C GLY A 125 -1.70 0.53 9.76
N ASP A 126 -1.63 1.60 8.95
CA ASP A 126 -1.22 1.50 7.54
C ASP A 126 0.26 1.08 7.46
N GLN A 127 0.63 0.47 6.34
CA GLN A 127 2.05 0.23 6.05
C GLN A 127 2.71 1.51 5.54
N LEU A 128 4.04 1.52 5.43
CA LEU A 128 4.84 2.63 4.89
C LEU A 128 4.86 3.89 5.77
N MET A 129 4.62 3.75 7.08
CA MET A 129 4.76 4.87 8.04
C MET A 129 6.18 5.46 8.03
N GLU A 130 7.21 4.63 7.94
CA GLU A 130 8.60 5.13 7.84
C GLU A 130 8.83 5.91 6.54
N LEU A 131 8.23 5.46 5.43
CA LEU A 131 8.31 6.17 4.15
C LEU A 131 7.60 7.53 4.22
N GLN A 132 6.53 7.65 5.02
CA GLN A 132 5.87 8.93 5.25
C GLN A 132 6.85 9.93 5.86
N ASP A 133 7.57 9.50 6.90
CA ASP A 133 8.50 10.37 7.60
C ASP A 133 9.66 10.76 6.69
N GLN A 134 10.22 9.80 5.93
CA GLN A 134 11.27 10.08 4.94
C GLN A 134 10.79 10.99 3.81
N PHE A 135 9.57 10.80 3.30
CA PHE A 135 8.97 11.66 2.28
C PHE A 135 8.81 13.09 2.80
N ASN A 136 8.28 13.25 4.02
CA ASN A 136 8.08 14.55 4.63
C ASN A 136 9.40 15.27 4.91
N ASN A 137 10.43 14.55 5.33
CA ASN A 137 11.78 15.09 5.50
C ASN A 137 12.37 15.54 4.16
N MET A 138 12.27 14.73 3.11
CA MET A 138 12.73 15.08 1.76
C MET A 138 12.02 16.33 1.23
N ALA A 139 10.68 16.36 1.26
CA ALA A 139 9.91 17.50 0.82
C ALA A 139 10.23 18.77 1.63
N GLY A 140 10.45 18.63 2.95
CA GLY A 140 10.90 19.69 3.83
C GLY A 140 12.27 20.25 3.45
N ALA A 141 13.27 19.40 3.25
CA ALA A 141 14.62 19.82 2.89
C ALA A 141 14.63 20.55 1.53
N VAL A 142 13.87 20.05 0.55
CA VAL A 142 13.73 20.71 -0.75
C VAL A 142 13.06 22.09 -0.59
N ASN A 143 11.99 22.19 0.22
CA ASN A 143 11.35 23.47 0.51
C ASN A 143 12.31 24.48 1.14
N GLU A 144 13.11 24.07 2.13
CA GLU A 144 14.08 24.92 2.80
C GLU A 144 15.17 25.44 1.85
N VAL A 145 15.72 24.56 1.00
CA VAL A 145 16.69 24.94 -0.04
C VAL A 145 16.11 25.98 -0.98
N VAL A 146 14.86 25.77 -1.42
CA VAL A 146 14.21 26.69 -2.35
C VAL A 146 13.89 28.04 -1.69
N LEU A 147 13.51 28.07 -0.41
CA LEU A 147 13.31 29.32 0.34
C LEU A 147 14.62 30.09 0.54
N ALA A 148 15.72 29.39 0.87
CA ALA A 148 17.04 30.01 0.99
C ALA A 148 17.49 30.60 -0.35
N TYR A 149 17.21 29.88 -1.44
CA TYR A 149 17.50 30.32 -2.79
C TYR A 149 16.69 31.55 -3.22
N ASP A 150 15.38 31.61 -2.92
CA ASP A 150 14.59 32.78 -3.29
C ASP A 150 15.01 34.03 -2.50
N LYS A 151 15.36 33.88 -1.22
CA LYS A 151 15.98 34.97 -0.44
C LYS A 151 17.25 35.50 -1.10
N PHE A 152 18.16 34.60 -1.48
CA PHE A 152 19.39 34.97 -2.18
C PHE A 152 19.09 35.68 -3.51
N ARG A 153 18.09 35.21 -4.26
CA ARG A 153 17.67 35.82 -5.53
C ARG A 153 17.19 37.27 -5.33
N VAL A 154 16.36 37.51 -4.32
CA VAL A 154 15.87 38.86 -3.98
C VAL A 154 17.01 39.79 -3.58
N GLU A 155 17.95 39.30 -2.77
CA GLU A 155 19.14 40.06 -2.36
C GLU A 155 20.07 40.38 -3.56
N ALA A 156 20.29 39.41 -4.46
CA ALA A 156 21.09 39.60 -5.65
C ALA A 156 20.47 40.60 -6.64
N ALA A 157 19.14 40.60 -6.77
CA ALA A 157 18.43 41.60 -7.55
C ALA A 157 18.61 43.01 -6.96
N ALA A 158 18.54 43.15 -5.63
CA ALA A 158 18.79 44.41 -4.93
C ALA A 158 20.25 44.90 -5.06
N ALA A 159 21.21 43.97 -5.21
CA ALA A 159 22.63 44.27 -5.41
C ALA A 159 23.02 44.57 -6.88
N GLY A 160 22.04 44.71 -7.79
CA GLY A 160 22.29 45.09 -9.18
C GLY A 160 22.51 43.93 -10.16
N MET A 161 22.25 42.67 -9.76
CA MET A 161 22.35 41.49 -10.63
C MET A 161 21.00 41.05 -11.22
N GLN A 162 20.13 42.00 -11.57
CA GLN A 162 18.75 41.74 -12.02
C GLN A 162 18.66 40.75 -13.19
N GLU A 163 19.48 40.92 -14.24
CA GLU A 163 19.43 40.05 -15.43
C GLU A 163 19.68 38.57 -15.09
N LYS A 164 20.61 38.28 -14.18
CA LYS A 164 20.90 36.92 -13.70
C LYS A 164 19.79 36.38 -12.81
N SER A 165 19.21 37.22 -11.95
CA SER A 165 18.05 36.85 -11.12
C SER A 165 16.83 36.47 -11.97
N ASP A 166 16.56 37.24 -13.03
CA ASP A 166 15.37 37.05 -13.88
C ASP A 166 15.52 35.82 -14.79
N ALA A 167 16.70 35.62 -15.38
CA ALA A 167 17.00 34.41 -16.14
C ALA A 167 16.84 33.14 -15.30
N LEU A 168 17.23 33.24 -14.03
CA LEU A 168 17.15 32.16 -13.07
C LEU A 168 15.71 31.88 -12.62
N GLN A 169 14.91 32.94 -12.38
CA GLN A 169 13.47 32.81 -12.11
C GLN A 169 12.74 32.13 -13.27
N LYS A 170 13.05 32.51 -14.51
CA LYS A 170 12.46 31.90 -15.70
C LYS A 170 12.80 30.41 -15.78
N LYS A 171 14.04 30.02 -15.49
CA LYS A 171 14.46 28.62 -15.47
C LYS A 171 13.73 27.80 -14.39
N VAL A 172 13.51 28.37 -13.20
CA VAL A 172 12.71 27.71 -12.15
C VAL A 172 11.25 27.55 -12.58
N ALA A 173 10.66 28.56 -13.21
CA ALA A 173 9.29 28.47 -13.74
C ALA A 173 9.15 27.45 -14.89
N GLU A 174 10.22 27.20 -15.67
CA GLU A 174 10.24 26.11 -16.66
C GLU A 174 10.25 24.73 -16.01
N ILE A 175 10.95 24.56 -14.88
CA ILE A 175 11.04 23.29 -14.15
C ILE A 175 9.77 23.03 -13.31
N MET A 176 9.25 24.04 -12.62
CA MET A 176 8.06 23.98 -11.76
C MET A 176 7.13 25.18 -12.04
N PRO A 177 6.23 25.08 -13.03
CA PRO A 177 5.44 26.23 -13.52
C PRO A 177 4.49 26.85 -12.50
N LYS A 178 4.05 26.04 -11.54
CA LYS A 178 3.10 26.43 -10.50
C LYS A 178 3.79 26.76 -9.16
N PHE A 179 5.12 26.80 -9.14
CA PHE A 179 5.89 27.12 -7.95
C PHE A 179 5.52 28.52 -7.45
N LYS A 180 5.10 28.60 -6.18
CA LYS A 180 4.81 29.85 -5.49
C LYS A 180 5.78 29.95 -4.32
N VAL A 181 6.54 31.05 -4.29
CA VAL A 181 7.25 31.49 -3.08
C VAL A 181 6.25 32.12 -2.14
#